data_AF-A0A259NYB7-F1
#
_entry.id   AF-A0A259NYB7-F1
#
_cell.length_a   1.000
_cell.length_b   1.000
_cell.length_c   1.000
_cell.angle_alpha   90.00
_cell.angle_beta   90.00
_cell.angle_gamma   90.00
#
_symmetry.space_group_name_H-M   'P 1'
#
loop_
_entity.id
_entity.type
_entity.pdbx_description
1 polymer ?
#
loop_
_entity_poly.entity_id
_entity_poly.type
_entity_poly.pdbx_seq_one_letter_code
_entity_poly.pdbx_strand_id
1 'polypeptide(L)'
;MKILLLAIIAGFVLTGCDSANNMIDKAQEAANQKVESLQKKIESFNLESLNSELFNDAPALAALLTTTVNDALNADFSNVAEMETLKGRISNVYACLVEQSSDKTAQDIMQELLANMNNADVRQLIQSGVDAGKAKQQCIL
;
A
#
# COMPACT_ATOMS: atom_id res chain seq x y z
N MET A 1 27.45 41.49 -26.36
CA MET A 1 26.33 41.57 -27.32
C MET A 1 25.59 40.25 -27.21
N LYS A 2 24.34 40.20 -26.71
CA LYS A 2 23.04 40.48 -27.36
C LYS A 2 22.63 39.43 -28.42
N ILE A 3 21.38 38.91 -28.25
CA ILE A 3 20.46 38.28 -29.23
C ILE A 3 20.82 36.82 -29.62
N LEU A 4 19.92 35.81 -29.65
CA LEU A 4 18.47 35.67 -29.31
C LEU A 4 18.18 34.24 -28.75
N LEU A 5 17.48 34.05 -27.62
CA LEU A 5 16.07 33.58 -27.49
C LEU A 5 15.45 32.80 -28.67
N LEU A 6 14.90 31.59 -28.41
CA LEU A 6 13.49 31.19 -28.70
C LEU A 6 13.21 29.70 -28.41
N ALA A 7 11.93 29.42 -28.09
CA ALA A 7 11.23 28.14 -27.96
C ALA A 7 11.11 27.52 -26.54
N ILE A 8 9.92 27.16 -26.02
CA ILE A 8 8.52 27.51 -26.35
C ILE A 8 7.82 27.72 -25.00
N ILE A 9 7.19 28.87 -24.77
CA ILE A 9 6.30 29.09 -23.61
C ILE A 9 4.88 28.76 -24.06
N ALA A 10 4.36 27.61 -23.64
CA ALA A 10 2.99 27.20 -23.93
C ALA A 10 1.99 27.91 -23.00
N GLY A 11 1.50 29.06 -23.45
CA GLY A 11 0.16 29.59 -23.19
C GLY A 11 -0.46 29.44 -21.80
N PHE A 12 -0.24 30.44 -20.94
CA PHE A 12 -1.30 30.88 -20.03
C PHE A 12 -2.39 31.59 -20.83
N VAL A 13 -3.55 30.95 -21.03
CA VAL A 13 -4.84 31.66 -21.16
C VAL A 13 -5.93 30.85 -20.48
N LEU A 14 -6.40 31.36 -19.34
CA LEU A 14 -7.82 31.37 -18.98
C LEU A 14 -8.02 32.49 -17.95
N THR A 15 -7.99 33.72 -18.46
CA THR A 15 -8.36 34.91 -17.69
C THR A 15 -9.87 34.96 -17.52
N GLY A 16 -10.34 35.03 -16.28
CA GLY A 16 -11.62 35.64 -15.95
C GLY A 16 -12.87 34.77 -16.06
N CYS A 17 -13.12 33.95 -15.04
CA CYS A 17 -14.42 34.02 -14.38
C CYS A 17 -14.20 34.59 -12.98
N ASP A 18 -14.87 35.70 -12.71
CA ASP A 18 -14.86 36.39 -11.42
C ASP A 18 -15.62 35.59 -10.35
N SER A 19 -15.44 35.92 -9.07
CA SER A 19 -16.12 35.32 -7.90
C SER A 19 -15.79 33.86 -7.53
N ALA A 20 -14.72 33.67 -6.74
CA ALA A 20 -14.59 32.51 -5.84
C ALA A 20 -13.69 32.82 -4.62
N ASN A 21 -14.01 33.92 -3.91
CA ASN A 21 -13.53 34.10 -2.54
C ASN A 21 -14.09 32.92 -1.69
N ASN A 22 -13.23 32.22 -0.93
CA ASN A 22 -13.50 30.99 -0.12
C ASN A 22 -13.20 29.61 -0.74
N MET A 23 -12.05 29.40 -1.39
CA MET A 23 -11.54 28.04 -1.69
C MET A 23 -10.06 27.81 -1.34
N ILE A 24 -9.64 28.28 -0.16
CA ILE A 24 -8.41 27.80 0.52
C ILE A 24 -8.83 27.09 1.81
N ASP A 25 -9.49 25.93 1.67
CA ASP A 25 -9.82 25.03 2.79
C ASP A 25 -10.11 23.57 2.34
N LYS A 26 -9.63 23.16 1.15
CA LYS A 26 -9.82 21.78 0.62
C LYS A 26 -8.53 21.05 0.27
N ALA A 27 -7.46 21.35 0.99
CA ALA A 27 -6.19 20.58 0.95
C ALA A 27 -5.99 19.64 2.15
N GLN A 28 -6.81 19.74 3.22
CA GLN A 28 -6.63 18.93 4.45
C GLN A 28 -7.76 17.93 4.75
N GLU A 29 -8.98 18.07 4.22
CA GLU A 29 -10.06 17.10 4.48
C GLU A 29 -9.97 15.82 3.63
N ALA A 30 -9.31 15.87 2.46
CA ALA A 30 -9.14 14.72 1.57
C ALA A 30 -8.25 13.61 2.16
N ALA A 31 -7.44 13.92 3.18
CA ALA A 31 -6.65 12.95 3.93
C ALA A 31 -7.51 12.21 4.97
N ASN A 32 -8.38 12.91 5.70
CA ASN A 32 -9.08 12.33 6.85
C ASN A 32 -10.36 11.55 6.46
N GLN A 33 -11.16 12.03 5.50
CA GLN A 33 -12.42 11.34 5.15
C GLN A 33 -12.23 10.06 4.31
N LYS A 34 -11.12 9.94 3.57
CA LYS A 34 -10.74 8.65 2.96
C LYS A 34 -10.26 7.65 4.01
N VAL A 35 -9.54 8.11 5.04
CA VAL A 35 -9.13 7.25 6.15
C VAL A 35 -10.33 6.70 6.91
N GLU A 36 -11.36 7.49 7.25
CA GLU A 36 -12.55 6.96 7.94
C GLU A 36 -13.37 5.96 7.10
N SER A 37 -13.46 6.15 5.79
CA SER A 37 -14.21 5.24 4.90
C SER A 37 -13.42 4.00 4.47
N LEU A 38 -12.09 4.05 4.49
CA LEU A 38 -11.20 2.89 4.38
C LEU A 38 -11.06 2.14 5.70
N GLN A 39 -11.05 2.83 6.85
CA GLN A 39 -11.17 2.21 8.17
C GLN A 39 -12.39 1.30 8.21
N LYS A 40 -13.56 1.75 7.73
CA LYS A 40 -14.77 0.92 7.61
C LYS A 40 -14.73 -0.26 6.63
N LYS A 41 -13.67 -0.40 5.83
CA LYS A 41 -13.39 -1.60 5.00
C LYS A 41 -12.20 -2.42 5.49
N ILE A 42 -11.36 -1.85 6.34
CA ILE A 42 -10.26 -2.51 7.07
C ILE A 42 -10.75 -3.00 8.45
N GLU A 43 -11.89 -2.50 8.95
CA GLU A 43 -12.55 -2.82 10.24
C GLU A 43 -12.85 -4.33 10.43
N SER A 44 -12.76 -5.15 9.38
CA SER A 44 -12.83 -6.62 9.49
C SER A 44 -11.47 -7.33 9.50
N PHE A 45 -10.40 -6.70 9.04
CA PHE A 45 -9.04 -7.23 9.18
C PHE A 45 -8.42 -6.71 10.47
N ASN A 46 -8.86 -7.28 11.58
CA ASN A 46 -8.26 -6.98 12.87
C ASN A 46 -6.87 -7.64 12.93
N LEU A 47 -5.79 -6.85 12.90
CA LEU A 47 -4.44 -7.36 13.18
C LEU A 47 -4.33 -7.93 14.61
N GLU A 48 -5.24 -7.59 15.52
CA GLU A 48 -5.41 -8.22 16.83
C GLU A 48 -6.14 -9.58 16.78
N SER A 49 -6.61 -10.08 15.62
CA SER A 49 -6.97 -11.51 15.47
C SER A 49 -5.74 -12.37 15.19
N LEU A 50 -4.79 -11.81 14.42
CA LEU A 50 -3.45 -12.35 14.20
C LEU A 50 -2.53 -12.20 15.45
N ASN A 51 -3.13 -11.92 16.61
CA ASN A 51 -2.44 -11.68 17.88
C ASN A 51 -1.56 -12.87 18.25
N SER A 52 -0.28 -12.67 18.00
CA SER A 52 0.80 -13.60 18.24
C SER A 52 1.96 -12.78 18.78
N GLU A 53 2.64 -13.30 19.79
CA GLU A 53 3.76 -12.63 20.49
C GLU A 53 4.81 -12.12 19.48
N LEU A 54 4.98 -12.84 18.37
CA LEU A 54 5.59 -12.45 17.11
C LEU A 54 5.54 -10.95 16.77
N PHE A 55 4.36 -10.32 16.77
CA PHE A 55 4.22 -8.91 16.37
C PHE A 55 4.53 -7.92 17.49
N ASN A 56 4.48 -8.36 18.75
CA ASN A 56 4.97 -7.57 19.90
C ASN A 56 6.50 -7.57 19.93
N ASP A 57 7.13 -8.70 19.60
CA ASP A 57 8.58 -8.85 19.53
C ASP A 57 9.18 -8.26 18.23
N ALA A 58 8.40 -8.21 17.15
CA ALA A 58 8.79 -7.64 15.85
C ALA A 58 7.84 -6.52 15.36
N PRO A 59 7.76 -5.35 16.03
CA PRO A 59 6.86 -4.26 15.65
C PRO A 59 7.15 -3.68 14.25
N ALA A 60 8.40 -3.76 13.77
CA ALA A 60 8.76 -3.39 12.40
C ALA A 60 8.08 -4.29 11.35
N LEU A 61 7.93 -5.59 11.64
CA LEU A 61 7.24 -6.54 10.77
C LEU A 61 5.72 -6.29 10.75
N ALA A 62 5.13 -5.97 11.90
CA ALA A 62 3.73 -5.54 11.99
C ALA A 62 3.47 -4.30 11.13
N ALA A 63 4.33 -3.27 11.23
CA ALA A 63 4.24 -2.07 10.41
C ALA A 63 4.43 -2.35 8.91
N LEU A 64 5.39 -3.21 8.54
CA LEU A 64 5.65 -3.60 7.15
C LEU A 64 4.45 -4.34 6.53
N LEU A 65 3.87 -5.31 7.25
CA LEU A 65 2.66 -6.03 6.84
C LEU A 65 1.49 -5.06 6.64
N THR A 66 1.20 -4.25 7.66
CA THR A 66 0.09 -3.27 7.66
C THR A 66 0.18 -2.31 6.48
N THR A 67 1.35 -1.69 6.30
CA THR A 67 1.58 -0.72 5.22
C THR A 67 1.46 -1.39 3.86
N THR A 68 2.02 -2.59 3.69
CA THR A 68 1.98 -3.32 2.41
C THR A 68 0.58 -3.79 2.03
N VAL A 69 -0.23 -4.22 3.01
CA VAL A 69 -1.65 -4.55 2.81
C VAL A 69 -2.47 -3.31 2.47
N ASN A 70 -2.29 -2.20 3.19
CA ASN A 70 -2.98 -0.95 2.89
C ASN A 70 -2.64 -0.42 1.49
N ASP A 71 -1.37 -0.46 1.09
CA ASP A 71 -0.97 0.00 -0.24
C ASP A 71 -1.56 -0.90 -1.32
N ALA A 72 -1.54 -2.22 -1.15
CA ALA A 72 -2.18 -3.17 -2.08
C ALA A 72 -3.70 -2.93 -2.21
N LEU A 73 -4.40 -2.56 -1.14
CA LEU A 73 -5.83 -2.22 -1.17
C LEU A 73 -6.15 -0.91 -1.92
N ASN A 74 -5.17 -0.01 -2.06
CA ASN A 74 -5.32 1.30 -2.70
C ASN A 74 -4.60 1.41 -4.07
N ALA A 75 -3.95 0.32 -4.52
CA ALA A 75 -3.05 0.33 -5.66
C ALA A 75 -3.75 0.49 -7.01
N ASP A 76 -3.04 1.06 -7.99
CA ASP A 76 -3.46 1.03 -9.39
C ASP A 76 -3.04 -0.29 -10.04
N PHE A 77 -3.98 -1.23 -10.16
CA PHE A 77 -3.76 -2.54 -10.79
C PHE A 77 -3.45 -2.47 -12.30
N SER A 78 -3.59 -1.30 -12.95
CA SER A 78 -3.10 -1.08 -14.32
C SER A 78 -1.61 -0.71 -14.37
N ASN A 79 -1.03 -0.28 -13.24
CA ASN A 79 0.37 0.11 -13.12
C ASN A 79 1.27 -1.10 -12.82
N VAL A 80 1.81 -1.72 -13.87
CA VAL A 80 2.67 -2.91 -13.77
C VAL A 80 3.89 -2.72 -12.85
N ALA A 81 4.48 -1.53 -12.81
CA ALA A 81 5.65 -1.25 -11.97
C ALA A 81 5.30 -1.22 -10.47
N GLU A 82 4.12 -0.72 -10.14
CA GLU A 82 3.55 -0.71 -8.79
C GLU A 82 3.16 -2.13 -8.35
N MET A 83 2.57 -2.92 -9.26
CA MET A 83 2.25 -4.33 -9.00
C MET A 83 3.48 -5.18 -8.67
N GLU A 84 4.57 -5.08 -9.45
CA GLU A 84 5.81 -5.82 -9.12
C GLU A 84 6.49 -5.28 -7.84
N THR A 85 6.39 -3.98 -7.55
CA THR A 85 6.88 -3.40 -6.29
C THR A 85 6.12 -3.94 -5.08
N LEU A 86 4.79 -3.97 -5.13
CA LEU A 86 3.93 -4.49 -4.06
C LEU A 86 4.12 -6.00 -3.88
N LYS A 87 4.17 -6.77 -4.97
CA LYS A 87 4.50 -8.20 -4.94
C LYS A 87 5.85 -8.46 -4.30
N GLY A 88 6.88 -7.66 -4.60
CA GLY A 88 8.19 -7.72 -3.97
C GLY A 88 8.15 -7.44 -2.46
N ARG A 89 7.34 -6.47 -2.02
CA ARG A 89 7.10 -6.19 -0.60
C ARG A 89 6.33 -7.30 0.11
N ILE A 90 5.31 -7.88 -0.51
CA ILE A 90 4.54 -9.01 0.05
C ILE A 90 5.41 -10.26 0.17
N SER A 91 6.23 -10.54 -0.86
CA SER A 91 7.27 -11.58 -0.83
C SER A 91 8.24 -11.39 0.34
N ASN A 92 8.61 -10.14 0.61
CA ASN A 92 9.46 -9.79 1.75
C ASN A 92 8.75 -9.98 3.09
N VAL A 93 7.51 -9.52 3.24
CA VAL A 93 6.67 -9.74 4.43
C VAL A 93 6.55 -11.22 4.75
N TYR A 94 6.28 -12.07 3.75
CA TYR A 94 6.23 -13.52 3.95
C TYR A 94 7.57 -14.07 4.45
N ALA A 95 8.69 -13.73 3.81
CA ALA A 95 10.02 -14.16 4.24
C ALA A 95 10.33 -13.73 5.68
N CYS A 96 9.95 -12.51 6.08
CA CYS A 96 10.10 -12.02 7.43
C CYS A 96 9.20 -12.74 8.45
N LEU A 97 7.96 -13.09 8.08
CA LEU A 97 7.10 -13.93 8.92
C LEU A 97 7.71 -15.32 9.14
N VAL A 98 8.31 -15.92 8.09
CA VAL A 98 9.01 -17.22 8.22
C VAL A 98 10.21 -17.10 9.15
N GLU A 99 11.06 -16.09 8.95
CA GLU A 99 12.30 -15.88 9.71
C GLU A 99 12.04 -15.60 11.20
N GLN A 100 10.97 -14.85 11.52
CA GLN A 100 10.59 -14.55 12.89
C GLN A 100 9.68 -15.62 13.53
N SER A 101 9.21 -16.63 12.78
CA SER A 101 8.36 -17.70 13.31
C SER A 101 8.59 -19.07 12.66
N SER A 102 7.80 -19.44 11.65
CA SER A 102 7.95 -20.67 10.86
C SER A 102 7.21 -20.56 9.52
N ASP A 103 7.55 -21.41 8.55
CA ASP A 103 6.80 -21.54 7.28
C ASP A 103 5.30 -21.72 7.49
N LYS A 104 4.90 -22.57 8.45
CA LYS A 104 3.48 -22.82 8.72
C LYS A 104 2.81 -21.60 9.33
N THR A 105 3.43 -20.95 10.32
CA THR A 105 2.89 -19.75 10.96
C THR A 105 2.72 -18.62 9.95
N ALA A 106 3.73 -18.36 9.11
CA ALA A 106 3.67 -17.37 8.03
C ALA A 106 2.57 -17.70 7.01
N GLN A 107 2.46 -18.97 6.61
CA GLN A 107 1.46 -19.42 5.64
C GLN A 107 0.02 -19.35 6.21
N ASP A 108 -0.18 -19.63 7.50
CA ASP A 108 -1.47 -19.51 8.18
C ASP A 108 -1.89 -18.03 8.30
N ILE A 109 -0.99 -17.14 8.76
CA ILE A 109 -1.22 -15.68 8.85
C ILE A 109 -1.64 -15.11 7.49
N MET A 110 -0.93 -15.47 6.42
CA MET A 110 -1.25 -14.97 5.07
C MET A 110 -2.53 -15.60 4.50
N GLN A 111 -2.93 -16.80 4.94
CA GLN A 111 -4.23 -17.37 4.57
C GLN A 111 -5.39 -16.70 5.31
N GLU A 112 -5.24 -16.34 6.58
CA GLU A 112 -6.24 -15.56 7.32
C GLU A 112 -6.42 -14.15 6.74
N LEU A 113 -5.31 -13.48 6.37
CA LEU A 113 -5.32 -12.24 5.58
C LEU A 113 -6.15 -12.39 4.30
N LEU A 114 -5.87 -13.43 3.50
CA LEU A 114 -6.60 -13.69 2.25
C LEU A 114 -8.07 -14.04 2.50
N ALA A 115 -8.40 -14.78 3.55
CA ALA A 115 -9.76 -15.18 3.88
C ALA A 115 -10.66 -13.97 4.20
N ASN A 116 -10.11 -12.96 4.87
CA ASN A 116 -10.81 -11.74 5.25
C ASN A 116 -10.91 -10.68 4.14
N MET A 117 -10.34 -10.92 2.95
CA MET A 117 -10.39 -10.00 1.81
C MET A 117 -11.46 -10.35 0.79
N ASN A 118 -12.19 -9.34 0.34
CA ASN A 118 -13.22 -9.49 -0.70
C ASN A 118 -12.76 -9.06 -2.12
N ASN A 119 -11.62 -8.36 -2.23
CA ASN A 119 -11.08 -7.94 -3.54
C ASN A 119 -10.22 -9.07 -4.15
N ALA A 120 -10.64 -9.58 -5.31
CA ALA A 120 -9.97 -10.69 -5.99
C ALA A 120 -8.56 -10.33 -6.50
N ASP A 121 -8.36 -9.13 -7.04
CA ASP A 121 -7.08 -8.69 -7.59
C ASP A 121 -6.04 -8.52 -6.47
N VAL A 122 -6.46 -7.94 -5.33
CA VAL A 122 -5.64 -7.84 -4.11
C VAL A 122 -5.27 -9.21 -3.57
N ARG A 123 -6.22 -10.16 -3.53
CA ARG A 123 -5.96 -11.55 -3.12
C ARG A 123 -4.95 -12.23 -4.04
N GLN A 124 -5.08 -12.04 -5.36
CA GLN A 124 -4.16 -12.61 -6.34
C GLN A 124 -2.76 -12.02 -6.21
N LEU A 125 -2.65 -10.70 -6.03
CA LEU A 125 -1.38 -10.01 -5.78
C LEU A 125 -0.70 -10.54 -4.50
N ILE A 126 -1.47 -10.73 -3.43
CA ILE A 126 -0.98 -11.25 -2.17
C ILE A 126 -0.51 -12.71 -2.29
N GLN A 127 -1.30 -13.58 -2.93
CA GLN A 127 -0.91 -14.97 -3.16
C GLN A 127 0.36 -15.07 -4.03
N SER A 128 0.43 -14.28 -5.11
CA SER A 128 1.61 -14.19 -5.99
C SER A 128 2.86 -13.69 -5.24
N GLY A 129 2.68 -12.73 -4.33
CA GLY A 129 3.74 -12.27 -3.42
C GLY A 129 4.20 -13.35 -2.44
N VAL A 130 3.27 -14.06 -1.80
CA VAL A 130 3.57 -15.19 -0.89
C VAL A 130 4.35 -16.29 -1.59
N ASP A 131 3.94 -16.69 -2.79
CA ASP A 131 4.63 -17.75 -3.54
C ASP A 131 6.02 -17.31 -4.02
N ALA A 132 6.22 -16.04 -4.35
CA ALA A 132 7.55 -15.48 -4.55
C ALA A 132 8.37 -15.39 -3.24
N GLY A 133 7.72 -15.18 -2.09
CA GLY A 133 8.32 -15.19 -0.75
C GLY A 133 8.91 -16.53 -0.36
N LYS A 134 8.28 -17.64 -0.74
CA LYS A 134 8.79 -19.02 -0.51
C LYS A 134 10.14 -19.30 -1.19
N ALA A 135 10.51 -18.51 -2.20
CA ALA A 135 11.81 -18.59 -2.88
C ALA A 135 12.86 -17.61 -2.35
N LYS A 136 12.49 -16.69 -1.44
CA LYS A 136 13.47 -15.80 -0.77
C LYS A 136 14.27 -16.57 0.28
N GLN A 137 15.53 -16.18 0.43
CA GLN A 137 16.45 -16.75 1.43
C GLN A 137 16.54 -15.91 2.72
N GLN A 138 16.10 -14.64 2.69
CA GLN A 138 16.28 -13.68 3.79
C GLN A 138 15.15 -12.64 3.85
N CYS A 139 14.80 -12.24 5.07
CA CYS A 139 14.02 -11.04 5.37
C CYS A 139 14.82 -9.75 5.14
N ILE A 140 14.13 -8.63 4.89
CA ILE A 140 14.71 -7.28 4.89
C ILE A 140 13.71 -6.34 5.61
N LEU A 141 14.02 -5.90 6.84
CA LEU A 141 13.20 -4.94 7.60
C LEU A 141 13.70 -3.50 7.40
#